data_AF-C3YJ74-F1
#
_entry.id   AF-C3YJ74-F1
#
_cell.length_a   1.000
_cell.length_b   1.000
_cell.length_c   1.000
_cell.angle_alpha   90.00
_cell.angle_beta   90.00
_cell.angle_gamma   90.00
#
_symmetry.space_group_name_H-M   'P 1'
#
loop_
_entity.id
_entity.type
_entity.pdbx_description
1 polymer ?
#
loop_
_entity_poly.entity_id
_entity_poly.type
_entity_poly.pdbx_seq_one_letter_code
_entity_poly.pdbx_strand_id
1 'polypeptide(L)'
;MVELDFLLRFPIHVNVKTPVDFLTDTAWGGIKALSAMEEFHNLDRDIEGSAKRWKKFAESECPEKEKFPQEWKNKTSLQKLCMMRALRPDRMTYAVTNFVEEKLGSKYVTSRQVEFAKSFEETGPATPVFFILSAGVDPLKDVEALGHKLGFTFDNGNFHNVSLGQGQEPRSCGLTYRMPARETVAGVAVRR
;
A
#
# COMPACT_ATOMS: atom_id res chain seq x y z
N MET A 1 11.58 -4.45 20.14
CA MET A 1 11.04 -4.25 18.78
C MET A 1 11.70 -5.21 17.77
N VAL A 2 11.86 -6.49 18.14
CA VAL A 2 12.66 -7.48 17.40
C VAL A 2 11.85 -8.12 16.26
N GLU A 3 10.57 -8.40 16.50
CA GLU A 3 9.64 -8.95 15.51
C GLU A 3 9.48 -8.04 14.28
N LEU A 4 9.38 -6.73 14.50
CA LEU A 4 9.28 -5.77 13.41
C LEU A 4 10.58 -5.69 12.60
N ASP A 5 11.75 -5.74 13.27
CA ASP A 5 13.04 -5.78 12.58
C ASP A 5 13.17 -7.04 11.72
N PHE A 6 12.75 -8.19 12.25
CA PHE A 6 12.67 -9.43 11.46
C PHE A 6 11.75 -9.28 10.25
N LEU A 7 10.55 -8.72 10.41
CA LEU A 7 9.60 -8.57 9.32
C LEU A 7 10.17 -7.69 8.19
N LEU A 8 10.86 -6.60 8.54
CA LEU A 8 11.41 -5.64 7.60
C LEU A 8 12.72 -6.10 6.94
N ARG A 9 13.64 -6.68 7.71
CA ARG A 9 14.96 -7.09 7.22
C ARG A 9 15.02 -8.53 6.73
N PHE A 10 14.13 -9.37 7.24
CA PHE A 10 14.06 -10.80 6.97
C PHE A 10 15.44 -11.48 7.05
N PRO A 11 16.09 -11.47 8.23
CA PRO A 11 17.37 -12.14 8.40
C PRO A 11 17.20 -13.65 8.15
N ILE A 12 18.18 -14.25 7.48
CA ILE A 12 18.18 -15.68 7.15
C ILE A 12 19.48 -16.34 7.62
N HIS A 13 19.37 -17.57 8.10
CA HIS A 13 20.54 -18.45 8.20
C HIS A 13 20.89 -18.99 6.82
N VAL A 14 22.10 -18.69 6.36
CA VAL A 14 22.63 -19.18 5.08
C VAL A 14 23.14 -20.63 5.20
N ASN A 15 23.25 -21.33 4.08
CA ASN A 15 23.76 -22.71 3.98
C ASN A 15 22.98 -23.76 4.78
N VAL A 16 21.68 -23.52 5.02
CA VAL A 16 20.78 -24.50 5.63
C VAL A 16 19.97 -25.19 4.54
N LYS A 17 19.79 -26.51 4.65
CA LYS A 17 18.90 -27.29 3.79
C LYS A 17 17.54 -27.45 4.44
N THR A 18 16.49 -27.22 3.66
CA THR A 18 15.12 -27.50 4.08
C THR A 18 14.92 -29.01 4.28
N PRO A 19 14.38 -29.46 5.41
CA PRO A 19 14.01 -30.86 5.65
C PRO A 19 12.64 -31.20 5.07
N VAL A 20 11.90 -30.22 4.53
CA VAL A 20 10.56 -30.38 3.95
C VAL A 20 10.53 -29.99 2.49
N ASP A 21 9.65 -30.63 1.71
CA ASP A 21 9.59 -30.50 0.25
C ASP A 21 8.82 -29.26 -0.25
N PHE A 22 8.04 -28.61 0.62
CA PHE A 22 7.18 -27.47 0.29
C PHE A 22 7.78 -26.10 0.64
N LEU A 23 8.98 -26.06 1.24
CA LEU A 23 9.71 -24.82 1.53
C LEU A 23 11.04 -24.82 0.79
N THR A 24 11.50 -23.61 0.44
CA THR A 24 12.84 -23.40 -0.13
C THR A 24 13.89 -23.33 0.98
N ASP A 25 15.15 -23.58 0.64
CA ASP A 25 16.28 -23.41 1.57
C ASP A 25 16.32 -21.99 2.16
N THR A 26 16.00 -20.96 1.36
CA THR A 26 15.93 -19.57 1.82
C THR A 26 14.78 -19.34 2.81
N ALA A 27 13.59 -19.84 2.52
CA ALA A 27 12.45 -19.77 3.43
C ALA A 27 12.77 -20.47 4.76
N TRP A 28 13.42 -21.63 4.67
CA TRP A 28 13.85 -22.40 5.82
C TRP A 28 14.93 -21.68 6.66
N GLY A 29 15.88 -21.00 6.01
CA GLY A 29 16.85 -20.13 6.68
C GLY A 29 16.16 -19.00 7.47
N GLY A 30 15.06 -18.45 6.94
CA GLY A 30 14.20 -17.50 7.64
C GLY A 30 13.44 -18.11 8.82
N ILE A 31 12.93 -19.34 8.67
CA ILE A 31 12.31 -20.10 9.78
C ILE A 31 13.32 -20.34 10.91
N LYS A 32 14.56 -20.76 10.60
CA LYS A 32 15.61 -20.94 11.62
C LYS A 32 15.94 -19.64 12.35
N ALA A 33 16.00 -18.52 11.63
CA ALA A 33 16.24 -17.20 12.24
C ALA A 33 15.07 -16.80 13.14
N LEU A 34 13.84 -17.10 12.71
CA LEU A 34 12.64 -16.85 13.50
C LEU A 34 12.62 -17.71 14.77
N SER A 35 12.94 -19.01 14.64
CA SER A 35 13.01 -19.97 15.77
C SER A 35 14.07 -19.64 16.82
N ALA A 36 15.04 -18.78 16.50
CA ALA A 36 16.02 -18.28 17.46
C ALA A 36 15.44 -17.23 18.43
N MET A 37 14.26 -16.68 18.14
CA MET A 37 13.54 -15.78 19.05
C MET A 37 12.70 -16.58 20.04
N GLU A 38 12.62 -16.10 21.28
CA GLU A 38 11.92 -16.75 22.39
C GLU A 38 10.45 -17.04 22.04
N GLU A 39 9.79 -16.10 21.37
CA GLU A 39 8.39 -16.20 20.99
C GLU A 39 8.13 -17.23 19.89
N PHE A 40 9.15 -17.72 19.18
CA PHE A 40 9.00 -18.72 18.11
C PHE A 40 9.84 -19.97 18.34
N HIS A 41 10.28 -20.17 19.57
CA HIS A 41 11.03 -21.35 19.97
C HIS A 41 10.32 -22.64 19.51
N ASN A 42 11.09 -23.59 18.96
CA ASN A 42 10.62 -24.84 18.35
C ASN A 42 9.78 -24.75 17.07
N LEU A 43 9.58 -23.56 16.46
CA LEU A 43 8.80 -23.46 15.20
C LEU A 43 9.34 -24.37 14.09
N ASP A 44 10.65 -24.41 13.91
CA ASP A 44 11.34 -25.30 12.97
C ASP A 44 11.04 -26.78 13.24
N ARG A 45 11.16 -27.21 14.50
CA ARG A 45 10.86 -28.59 14.93
C ARG A 45 9.40 -28.96 14.71
N ASP A 46 8.47 -28.03 14.93
CA ASP A 46 7.05 -28.22 14.70
C ASP A 46 6.73 -28.36 13.20
N ILE A 47 7.39 -27.57 12.35
CA ILE A 47 7.24 -27.67 10.89
C ILE A 47 7.74 -29.03 10.40
N GLU A 48 8.89 -29.49 10.91
CA GLU A 48 9.43 -30.83 10.62
C GLU A 48 8.49 -31.94 11.11
N GLY A 49 8.13 -31.92 12.40
CA GLY A 49 7.34 -32.97 13.05
C GLY A 49 5.90 -33.04 12.55
N SER A 50 5.34 -31.93 12.05
CA SER A 50 3.97 -31.84 11.52
C SER A 50 3.91 -31.43 10.05
N ALA A 51 4.90 -31.86 9.25
CA ALA A 51 5.09 -31.45 7.86
C ALA A 51 3.82 -31.48 7.00
N LYS A 52 2.99 -32.53 7.09
CA LYS A 52 1.73 -32.63 6.32
C LYS A 52 0.76 -31.46 6.58
N ARG A 53 0.67 -31.00 7.84
CA ARG A 53 -0.24 -29.92 8.23
C ARG A 53 0.30 -28.56 7.78
N TRP A 54 1.60 -28.36 7.92
CA TRP A 54 2.28 -27.16 7.47
C TRP A 54 2.32 -27.05 5.95
N LYS A 55 2.49 -28.17 5.24
CA LYS A 55 2.36 -28.26 3.79
C LYS A 55 0.99 -27.78 3.33
N LYS A 56 -0.08 -28.30 3.93
CA LYS A 56 -1.45 -27.87 3.62
C LYS A 56 -1.65 -26.36 3.80
N PHE A 57 -1.09 -25.78 4.88
CA PHE A 57 -1.17 -24.34 5.12
C PHE A 57 -0.33 -23.56 4.10
N ALA A 58 0.93 -23.95 3.87
CA ALA A 58 1.84 -23.29 2.95
C ALA A 58 1.35 -23.34 1.50
N GLU A 59 0.74 -24.44 1.07
CA GLU A 59 0.21 -24.63 -0.28
C GLU A 59 -1.23 -24.09 -0.46
N SER A 60 -1.84 -23.53 0.60
CA SER A 60 -3.17 -22.91 0.50
C SER A 60 -3.18 -21.75 -0.50
N GLU A 61 -4.31 -21.52 -1.18
CA GLU A 61 -4.48 -20.35 -2.04
C GLU A 61 -4.52 -19.04 -1.26
N CYS A 62 -5.10 -19.06 -0.05
CA CYS A 62 -5.33 -17.88 0.79
C CYS A 62 -4.87 -18.14 2.24
N PRO A 63 -3.59 -18.43 2.49
CA PRO A 63 -3.04 -18.75 3.81
C PRO A 63 -3.27 -17.63 4.83
N GLU A 64 -3.33 -16.37 4.38
CA GLU A 64 -3.60 -15.20 5.22
C GLU A 64 -5.01 -15.17 5.84
N LYS A 65 -5.93 -16.00 5.34
CA LYS A 65 -7.29 -16.17 5.88
C LYS A 65 -7.42 -17.46 6.71
N GLU A 66 -6.41 -18.33 6.68
CA GLU A 66 -6.41 -19.58 7.41
C GLU A 66 -5.89 -19.42 8.84
N LYS A 67 -6.31 -20.32 9.72
CA LYS A 67 -5.74 -20.40 11.06
C LYS A 67 -4.44 -21.16 10.99
N PHE A 68 -3.38 -20.58 11.57
CA PHE A 68 -2.11 -21.25 11.73
C PHE A 68 -2.26 -22.61 12.45
N PRO A 69 -1.41 -23.60 12.12
CA PRO A 69 -1.39 -24.89 12.81
C PRO A 69 -1.21 -24.78 14.34
N GLN A 70 -1.79 -25.71 15.08
CA GLN A 70 -1.47 -25.97 16.50
C GLN A 70 -1.56 -24.72 17.39
N GLU A 71 -0.52 -24.44 18.18
CA GLU A 71 -0.42 -23.31 19.10
C GLU A 71 -0.09 -21.99 18.41
N TRP A 72 0.41 -22.04 17.18
CA TRP A 72 0.79 -20.87 16.37
C TRP A 72 -0.42 -19.98 16.02
N LYS A 73 -1.65 -20.52 16.08
CA LYS A 73 -2.89 -19.73 15.96
C LYS A 73 -3.07 -18.69 17.09
N ASN A 74 -2.45 -18.90 18.24
CA ASN A 74 -2.57 -18.03 19.42
C ASN A 74 -1.56 -16.88 19.40
N LYS A 75 -0.64 -16.84 18.43
CA LYS A 75 0.32 -15.75 18.26
C LYS A 75 -0.39 -14.43 17.94
N THR A 76 0.27 -13.33 18.28
CA THR A 76 -0.22 -11.98 17.96
C THR A 76 -0.25 -11.79 16.44
N SER A 77 -1.00 -10.79 15.97
CA SER A 77 -1.11 -10.51 14.53
C SER A 77 0.24 -10.15 13.91
N LEU A 78 1.13 -9.45 14.64
CA LEU A 78 2.49 -9.14 14.17
C LEU A 78 3.37 -10.40 14.10
N GLN A 79 3.27 -11.28 15.09
CA GLN A 79 4.00 -12.54 15.09
C GLN A 79 3.57 -13.45 13.93
N LYS A 80 2.27 -13.50 13.64
CA LYS A 80 1.73 -14.21 12.47
C LYS A 80 2.26 -13.65 11.16
N LEU A 81 2.46 -12.33 11.05
CA LEU A 81 3.11 -11.72 9.88
C LEU A 81 4.56 -12.18 9.72
N CYS A 82 5.31 -12.32 10.82
CA CYS A 82 6.68 -12.83 10.77
C CYS A 82 6.71 -14.26 10.23
N MET A 83 5.78 -15.11 10.67
CA MET A 83 5.64 -16.48 10.17
C MET A 83 5.22 -16.51 8.70
N MET A 84 4.23 -15.69 8.30
CA MET A 84 3.81 -15.54 6.90
C MET A 84 4.98 -15.11 6.00
N ARG A 85 5.84 -14.20 6.48
CA ARG A 85 6.99 -13.69 5.72
C ARG A 85 7.95 -14.80 5.33
N ALA A 86 8.14 -15.79 6.19
CA ALA A 86 8.99 -16.96 5.93
C ALA A 86 8.28 -18.03 5.09
N LEU A 87 6.99 -18.30 5.36
CA LEU A 87 6.26 -19.40 4.71
C LEU A 87 5.72 -19.04 3.32
N ARG A 88 5.14 -17.84 3.17
CA ARG A 88 4.45 -17.38 1.95
C ARG A 88 4.70 -15.90 1.68
N PRO A 89 5.94 -15.55 1.27
CA PRO A 89 6.32 -14.16 1.00
C PRO A 89 5.49 -13.51 -0.12
N ASP A 90 4.98 -14.30 -1.06
CA ASP A 90 4.12 -13.86 -2.18
C ASP A 90 2.74 -13.34 -1.72
N ARG A 91 2.25 -13.78 -0.56
CA ARG A 91 0.96 -13.36 0.00
C ARG A 91 1.08 -12.22 1.02
N MET A 92 2.28 -11.66 1.20
CA MET A 92 2.52 -10.65 2.23
C MET A 92 1.69 -9.39 2.08
N THR A 93 1.41 -8.94 0.85
CA THR A 93 0.53 -7.79 0.62
C THR A 93 -0.84 -8.01 1.25
N TYR A 94 -1.45 -9.18 1.02
CA TYR A 94 -2.75 -9.54 1.60
C TYR A 94 -2.67 -9.71 3.12
N ALA A 95 -1.61 -10.35 3.63
CA ALA A 95 -1.42 -10.53 5.06
C ALA A 95 -1.28 -9.19 5.80
N VAL A 96 -0.52 -8.24 5.25
CA VAL A 96 -0.38 -6.88 5.79
C VAL A 96 -1.69 -6.11 5.69
N THR A 97 -2.42 -6.22 4.57
CA THR A 97 -3.77 -5.64 4.45
C THR A 97 -4.69 -6.14 5.56
N ASN A 98 -4.78 -7.46 5.79
CA ASN A 98 -5.58 -8.02 6.87
C ASN A 98 -5.14 -7.51 8.26
N PHE A 99 -3.83 -7.38 8.48
CA PHE A 99 -3.31 -6.81 9.73
C PHE A 99 -3.72 -5.35 9.94
N VAL A 100 -3.60 -4.52 8.90
CA VAL A 100 -4.01 -3.11 8.94
C VAL A 100 -5.52 -3.00 9.16
N GLU A 101 -6.31 -3.83 8.50
CA GLU A 101 -7.75 -3.89 8.70
C GLU A 101 -8.11 -4.28 10.13
N GLU A 102 -7.42 -5.29 10.70
CA GLU A 102 -7.66 -5.74 12.07
C GLU A 102 -7.30 -4.65 13.11
N LYS A 103 -6.21 -3.91 12.90
CA LYS A 103 -5.70 -2.93 13.88
C LYS A 103 -6.30 -1.53 13.73
N LEU A 104 -6.52 -1.07 12.50
CA LEU A 104 -6.96 0.29 12.21
C LEU A 104 -8.39 0.34 11.65
N GLY A 105 -8.91 -0.78 11.14
CA GLY A 105 -10.24 -0.90 10.56
C GLY A 105 -10.26 -0.88 9.02
N SER A 106 -11.36 -1.36 8.46
CA SER A 106 -11.55 -1.54 7.01
C SER A 106 -11.40 -0.26 6.17
N LYS A 107 -11.62 0.91 6.77
CA LYS A 107 -11.46 2.22 6.12
C LYS A 107 -10.02 2.52 5.67
N TYR A 108 -9.03 1.84 6.24
CA TYR A 108 -7.60 2.02 5.90
C TYR A 108 -7.11 1.06 4.81
N VAL A 109 -7.93 0.08 4.42
CA VAL A 109 -7.60 -0.89 3.36
C VAL A 109 -8.56 -0.82 2.19
N THR A 110 -9.76 -0.28 2.40
CA THR A 110 -10.70 -0.01 1.33
C THR A 110 -10.24 1.21 0.56
N SER A 111 -9.98 1.06 -0.73
CA SER A 111 -9.73 2.18 -1.63
C SER A 111 -10.96 3.09 -1.68
N ARG A 112 -10.91 4.20 -0.94
CA ARG A 112 -11.94 5.23 -1.01
C ARG A 112 -11.54 6.21 -2.10
N GLN A 113 -12.33 6.29 -3.18
CA GLN A 113 -12.28 7.46 -4.06
C GLN A 113 -12.81 8.63 -3.24
N VAL A 114 -11.93 9.57 -2.90
CA VAL A 114 -12.36 10.83 -2.32
C VAL A 114 -12.91 11.66 -3.47
N GLU A 115 -14.18 12.05 -3.35
CA GLU A 115 -14.85 12.91 -4.32
C GLU A 115 -14.12 14.26 -4.38
N PHE A 116 -13.75 14.70 -5.59
CA PHE A 116 -12.97 15.94 -5.78
C PHE A 116 -13.63 17.15 -5.11
N ALA A 117 -14.96 17.25 -5.16
CA ALA A 117 -15.72 18.32 -4.51
C ALA A 117 -15.44 18.44 -3.00
N LYS A 118 -15.33 17.31 -2.29
CA LYS A 118 -15.05 17.31 -0.85
C LYS A 118 -13.61 17.71 -0.56
N SER A 119 -12.66 17.21 -1.34
CA SER A 119 -11.26 17.65 -1.23
C SER A 119 -11.11 19.13 -1.52
N PHE A 120 -11.90 19.68 -2.47
CA PHE A 120 -11.89 21.09 -2.83
C PHE A 120 -12.38 21.97 -1.67
N GLU A 121 -13.43 21.57 -0.95
CA GLU A 121 -13.94 22.31 0.23
C GLU A 121 -12.87 22.48 1.33
N GLU A 122 -11.95 21.52 1.43
CA GLU A 122 -10.84 21.56 2.39
C GLU A 122 -9.62 22.35 1.87
N THR A 123 -9.63 22.77 0.60
CA THR A 123 -8.54 23.56 0.00
C THR A 123 -8.78 25.05 0.13
N GLY A 124 -7.69 25.81 0.29
CA GLY A 124 -7.71 27.27 0.31
C GLY A 124 -7.00 27.87 -0.92
N PRO A 125 -7.15 29.17 -1.18
CA PRO A 125 -6.52 29.82 -2.33
C PRO A 125 -4.99 29.75 -2.36
N ALA A 126 -4.36 29.52 -1.20
CA ALA A 126 -2.91 29.35 -1.06
C ALA A 126 -2.45 27.88 -1.19
N THR A 127 -3.37 26.93 -1.34
CA THR A 127 -3.11 25.49 -1.37
C THR A 127 -3.33 24.95 -2.78
N PRO A 128 -2.27 24.79 -3.60
CA PRO A 128 -2.42 24.20 -4.93
C PRO A 128 -2.81 22.72 -4.85
N VAL A 129 -3.65 22.27 -5.79
CA VAL A 129 -4.08 20.87 -5.93
C VAL A 129 -3.32 20.22 -7.09
N PHE A 130 -2.91 18.98 -6.92
CA PHE A 130 -2.18 18.22 -7.95
C PHE A 130 -2.94 16.93 -8.26
N PHE A 131 -3.03 16.60 -9.54
CA PHE A 131 -3.63 15.34 -10.00
C PHE A 131 -2.53 14.40 -10.50
N ILE A 132 -2.47 13.20 -9.92
CA ILE A 132 -1.60 12.12 -10.40
C ILE A 132 -2.42 11.26 -11.35
N LEU A 133 -2.09 11.30 -12.63
CA LEU A 133 -2.87 10.65 -13.67
C LEU A 133 -2.33 9.28 -14.03
N SER A 134 -3.25 8.31 -14.02
CA SER A 134 -3.05 7.04 -14.72
C SER A 134 -3.51 7.19 -16.16
N ALA A 135 -2.95 6.37 -17.06
CA ALA A 135 -3.34 6.40 -18.48
C ALA A 135 -4.86 6.23 -18.65
N GLY A 136 -5.48 7.08 -19.46
CA GLY A 136 -6.92 7.04 -19.73
C GLY A 136 -7.82 7.77 -18.72
N VAL A 137 -7.26 8.34 -17.65
CA VAL A 137 -8.01 9.17 -16.68
C VAL A 137 -7.81 10.64 -17.00
N ASP A 138 -8.90 11.38 -17.16
CA ASP A 138 -8.91 12.82 -17.43
C ASP A 138 -9.57 13.57 -16.27
N PRO A 139 -8.79 14.23 -15.39
CA PRO A 139 -9.32 14.92 -14.21
C PRO A 139 -10.01 16.24 -14.59
N LEU A 140 -9.75 16.74 -15.81
CA LEU A 140 -10.19 18.06 -16.23
C LEU A 140 -11.72 18.14 -16.25
N LYS A 141 -12.38 17.06 -16.65
CA LYS A 141 -13.84 16.96 -16.65
C LYS A 141 -14.45 17.16 -15.26
N ASP A 142 -13.82 16.58 -14.23
CA ASP A 142 -14.30 16.72 -12.85
C ASP A 142 -14.06 18.14 -12.32
N VAL A 143 -12.94 18.76 -12.72
CA VAL A 143 -12.62 20.16 -12.39
C VAL A 143 -13.59 21.13 -13.05
N GLU A 144 -13.85 20.98 -14.35
CA GLU A 144 -14.80 21.81 -15.09
C GLU A 144 -16.22 21.64 -14.55
N ALA A 145 -16.65 20.40 -14.30
CA ALA A 145 -17.97 20.12 -13.73
C ALA A 145 -18.16 20.76 -12.35
N LEU A 146 -17.13 20.74 -11.48
CA LEU A 146 -17.19 21.43 -10.20
C LEU A 146 -17.13 22.95 -10.37
N GLY A 147 -16.28 23.45 -11.28
CA GLY A 147 -16.18 24.86 -11.61
C GLY A 147 -17.51 25.45 -12.06
N HIS A 148 -18.23 24.77 -12.96
CA HIS A 148 -19.57 25.17 -13.39
C HIS A 148 -20.57 25.27 -12.22
N LYS A 149 -20.52 24.36 -11.25
CA LYS A 149 -21.38 24.42 -10.05
C LYS A 149 -21.04 25.59 -9.13
N LEU A 150 -19.77 25.99 -9.07
CA LEU A 150 -19.27 27.06 -8.20
C LEU A 150 -19.20 28.42 -8.91
N GLY A 151 -19.48 28.49 -10.21
CA GLY A 151 -19.37 29.72 -11.00
C GLY A 151 -17.96 30.02 -11.53
N PHE A 152 -17.03 29.07 -11.44
CA PHE A 152 -15.72 29.15 -12.07
C PHE A 152 -15.79 28.58 -13.50
N THR A 153 -15.92 29.48 -14.48
CA THR A 153 -16.08 29.11 -15.89
C THR A 153 -15.21 29.98 -16.78
N PHE A 154 -14.95 29.52 -18.01
CA PHE A 154 -14.26 30.34 -19.01
C PHE A 154 -15.05 31.61 -19.33
N ASP A 155 -16.38 31.51 -19.41
CA ASP A 155 -17.28 32.63 -19.73
C ASP A 155 -17.25 33.72 -18.65
N ASN A 156 -17.07 33.33 -17.39
CA ASN A 156 -16.93 34.26 -16.26
C ASN A 156 -15.51 34.84 -16.15
N GLY A 157 -14.57 34.41 -17.00
CA GLY A 157 -13.19 34.92 -17.05
C GLY A 157 -12.34 34.53 -15.84
N ASN A 158 -12.83 33.65 -14.97
CA ASN A 158 -12.16 33.21 -13.75
C ASN A 158 -11.60 31.78 -13.82
N PHE A 159 -11.86 31.04 -14.91
CA PHE A 159 -11.23 29.75 -15.17
C PHE A 159 -10.22 29.84 -16.33
N HIS A 160 -8.99 29.37 -16.09
CA HIS A 160 -7.93 29.35 -17.08
C HIS A 160 -7.28 27.97 -17.15
N ASN A 161 -7.36 27.31 -18.30
CA ASN A 161 -6.69 26.05 -18.58
C ASN A 161 -5.49 26.29 -19.49
N VAL A 162 -4.32 25.80 -19.06
CA VAL A 162 -3.07 25.85 -19.81
C VAL A 162 -2.56 24.42 -19.91
N SER A 163 -2.05 24.01 -21.07
CA SER A 163 -1.43 22.69 -21.26
C SER A 163 0.08 22.86 -21.38
N LEU A 164 0.83 22.18 -20.51
CA LEU A 164 2.30 22.15 -20.57
C LEU A 164 2.73 21.07 -21.57
N GLY A 165 3.11 21.48 -22.78
CA GLY A 165 3.72 20.64 -23.80
C GLY A 165 5.14 21.09 -24.13
N GLN A 166 5.92 20.24 -24.83
CA GLN A 166 7.25 20.61 -25.32
C GLN A 166 7.18 21.93 -26.12
N GLY A 167 7.94 22.94 -25.69
CA GLY A 167 8.02 24.26 -26.36
C GLY A 167 7.25 25.41 -25.70
N GLN A 168 6.54 25.20 -24.58
CA GLN A 168 5.79 26.25 -23.86
C GLN A 168 6.54 26.87 -22.65
N GLU A 169 7.78 26.45 -22.41
CA GLU A 169 8.55 26.80 -21.20
C GLU A 169 8.81 28.32 -20.98
N PRO A 170 9.09 29.16 -22.00
CA PRO A 170 9.44 30.56 -21.76
C PRO A 170 8.25 31.41 -21.29
N ARG A 171 7.01 31.00 -21.61
CA ARG A 171 5.78 31.68 -21.15
C ARG A 171 5.30 31.18 -19.79
N SER A 172 5.76 30.01 -19.36
CA SER A 172 5.34 29.39 -18.10
C SER A 172 6.07 29.96 -16.86
N CYS A 173 7.21 30.63 -17.04
CA CYS A 173 8.02 31.19 -15.94
C CYS A 173 7.35 32.39 -15.21
N GLY A 174 6.22 32.89 -15.71
CA GLY A 174 5.33 33.82 -15.00
C GLY A 174 3.85 33.40 -14.98
N LEU A 175 3.52 32.24 -15.56
CA LEU A 175 2.19 31.68 -15.65
C LEU A 175 2.15 30.34 -14.90
N THR A 176 2.38 30.42 -13.60
CA THR A 176 1.64 29.56 -12.67
C THR A 176 0.16 29.79 -12.95
N TYR A 177 -0.68 28.75 -12.99
CA TYR A 177 -2.14 28.89 -13.05
C TYR A 177 -2.58 29.92 -11.99
N ARG A 178 -2.86 31.16 -12.43
CA ARG A 178 -3.13 32.31 -11.57
C ARG A 178 -4.59 32.65 -11.74
N MET A 179 -5.41 32.23 -10.80
CA MET A 179 -6.69 32.89 -10.58
C MET A 179 -6.49 33.97 -9.50
N PRO A 180 -7.07 35.17 -9.64
CA PRO A 180 -6.96 36.22 -8.64
C PRO A 180 -7.67 35.84 -7.33
N ALA A 181 -7.10 36.27 -6.21
CA ALA A 181 -7.45 35.88 -4.85
C ALA A 181 -8.94 36.06 -4.49
N ARG A 182 -9.67 34.96 -4.59
CA ARG A 182 -10.94 34.53 -3.93
C ARG A 182 -11.53 33.30 -4.62
N GLU A 183 -10.98 32.97 -5.78
CA GLU A 183 -11.34 31.88 -6.64
C GLU A 183 -9.99 31.24 -6.99
N THR A 184 -9.58 30.12 -6.40
CA THR A 184 -8.35 29.45 -6.87
C THR A 184 -8.35 27.99 -6.43
N VAL A 185 -8.49 27.09 -7.41
CA VAL A 185 -7.87 25.77 -7.34
C VAL A 185 -7.01 25.60 -8.57
N ALA A 186 -5.71 25.59 -8.34
CA ALA A 186 -4.73 25.17 -9.33
C ALA A 186 -4.75 23.65 -9.37
N GLY A 187 -4.90 23.06 -10.56
CA GLY A 187 -4.72 21.64 -10.81
C GLY A 187 -3.53 21.45 -11.75
N VAL A 188 -2.38 21.00 -11.26
CA VAL A 188 -1.28 20.59 -12.16
C VAL A 188 -1.42 19.10 -12.42
N ALA A 189 -1.70 18.74 -13.67
CA ALA A 189 -1.64 17.37 -14.16
C ALA A 189 -0.24 17.10 -14.71
N VAL A 190 0.58 16.37 -13.94
CA VAL A 190 1.87 15.88 -14.45
C VAL A 190 1.62 14.56 -15.15
N ARG A 191 1.72 14.54 -16.48
CA ARG A 191 1.81 13.29 -17.25
C ARG A 191 3.24 12.75 -17.13
N ARG A 192 3.39 11.48 -16.78
CA ARG A 192 4.65 10.74 -17.00
C ARG A 192 4.75 10.32 -18.46
#